data_AF-A0A238DV04-F1
#
_entry.id   AF-A0A238DV04-F1
#
_cell.length_a   1.000
_cell.length_b   1.000
_cell.length_c   1.000
_cell.angle_alpha   90.00
_cell.angle_beta   90.00
_cell.angle_gamma   90.00
#
_symmetry.space_group_name_H-M   'P 1'
#
loop_
_entity.id
_entity.type
_entity.pdbx_description
1 polymer ?
#
loop_
_entity_poly.entity_id
_entity_poly.type
_entity_poly.pdbx_seq_one_letter_code
_entity_poly.pdbx_strand_id
1 'polypeptide(L)'
;MRTPRPLWNPYVAGVVLGLGLLATFIVTGNGYGVTGATTLATAAVAGRIDPAIVAQHTYLHGMFDVGLNRWIVWEVVGLAIGALIGSVLAGRFKFQVDGPTQAGRSLRLVLALAGGIAAGFGARLALGCTSGMGLSGSATLAAAGFLFLIGFFIAGIVFGQMTKGLWK
;
A
#
# COMPACT_ATOMS: atom_id res chain seq x y z
N MET A 1 -6.67 -30.49 -1.24
CA MET A 1 -6.46 -29.03 -1.41
C MET A 1 -7.67 -28.48 -2.15
N ARG A 2 -8.39 -27.47 -1.63
CA ARG A 2 -9.53 -26.88 -2.35
C ARG A 2 -9.01 -26.19 -3.61
N THR A 3 -9.67 -26.39 -4.75
CA THR A 3 -9.35 -25.66 -5.98
C THR A 3 -9.59 -24.17 -5.76
N PRO A 4 -8.64 -23.30 -6.12
CA PRO A 4 -8.83 -21.85 -6.03
C PRO A 4 -10.06 -21.39 -6.79
N ARG A 5 -10.94 -20.61 -6.14
CA ARG A 5 -12.07 -19.98 -6.84
C ARG A 5 -11.56 -19.03 -7.93
N PRO A 6 -12.26 -18.90 -9.08
CA PRO A 6 -11.85 -17.95 -10.12
C PRO A 6 -11.83 -16.51 -9.59
N LEU A 7 -10.98 -15.68 -10.19
CA LEU A 7 -10.95 -14.25 -9.86
C LEU A 7 -12.26 -13.60 -10.28
N TRP A 8 -12.68 -12.58 -9.54
CA TRP A 8 -13.85 -11.80 -9.91
C TRP A 8 -13.64 -11.11 -11.24
N ASN A 9 -14.74 -10.86 -11.95
CA ASN A 9 -14.71 -10.00 -13.12
C ASN A 9 -14.11 -8.63 -12.72
N PRO A 10 -13.03 -8.16 -13.39
CA PRO A 10 -12.36 -6.90 -13.04
C PRO A 10 -13.29 -5.69 -13.00
N TYR A 11 -14.30 -5.64 -13.86
CA TYR A 11 -15.27 -4.55 -13.89
C TYR A 11 -16.14 -4.56 -12.62
N VAL A 12 -16.60 -5.73 -12.19
CA VAL A 12 -17.40 -5.88 -10.96
C VAL A 12 -16.54 -5.53 -9.74
N ALA A 13 -15.31 -6.03 -9.68
CA ALA A 13 -14.39 -5.70 -8.60
C ALA A 13 -14.08 -4.19 -8.54
N GLY A 14 -13.90 -3.55 -9.70
CA GLY A 14 -13.68 -2.11 -9.81
C GLY A 14 -14.89 -1.29 -9.35
N VAL A 15 -16.11 -1.68 -9.74
CA VAL A 15 -17.34 -1.01 -9.26
C VAL A 15 -17.48 -1.15 -7.74
N VAL A 16 -17.28 -2.34 -7.18
CA VAL A 16 -17.34 -2.56 -5.72
C VAL A 16 -16.27 -1.74 -4.99
N LEU A 17 -15.04 -1.70 -5.52
CA LEU A 17 -13.96 -0.89 -4.95
C LEU A 17 -14.30 0.61 -4.97
N GLY A 18 -14.84 1.10 -6.09
CA GLY A 18 -15.24 2.50 -6.27
C GLY A 18 -16.42 2.90 -5.38
N LEU A 19 -17.42 2.02 -5.25
CA LEU A 19 -18.52 2.21 -4.30
C LEU A 19 -18.02 2.23 -2.85
N GLY A 20 -17.06 1.36 -2.52
CA GLY A 20 -16.39 1.39 -1.22
C GLY A 20 -15.67 2.72 -0.99
N LEU A 21 -14.93 3.23 -1.98
CA LEU A 21 -14.22 4.51 -1.89
C LEU A 21 -15.18 5.67 -1.68
N LEU A 22 -16.29 5.68 -2.43
CA LEU A 22 -17.34 6.67 -2.27
C LEU A 22 -17.94 6.60 -0.85
N ALA A 23 -18.22 5.39 -0.35
CA ALA A 23 -18.75 5.20 0.99
C ALA A 23 -17.77 5.70 2.06
N THR A 24 -16.46 5.46 1.92
CA THR A 24 -15.48 5.99 2.88
C THR A 24 -15.44 7.51 2.85
N PHE A 25 -15.47 8.13 1.67
CA PHE A 25 -15.56 9.59 1.58
C PHE A 25 -16.82 10.15 2.26
N ILE A 26 -17.97 9.52 2.08
CA ILE A 26 -19.24 9.97 2.68
C ILE A 26 -19.25 9.79 4.20
N VAL A 27 -18.80 8.64 4.70
CA VAL A 27 -18.92 8.28 6.12
C VAL A 27 -17.82 8.92 6.97
N THR A 28 -16.60 9.00 6.44
CA THR A 28 -15.42 9.40 7.24
C THR A 28 -14.72 10.64 6.72
N GLY A 29 -15.10 11.14 5.54
CA GLY A 29 -14.42 12.26 4.89
C GLY A 29 -13.01 11.93 4.40
N ASN A 30 -12.59 10.66 4.46
CA ASN A 30 -11.25 10.23 4.08
C ASN A 30 -11.30 9.24 2.91
N GLY A 31 -10.33 9.36 1.99
CA GLY A 31 -10.09 8.36 0.95
C GLY A 31 -9.24 7.19 1.47
N TYR A 32 -9.00 6.20 0.61
CA TYR A 32 -8.13 5.08 0.91
C TYR A 32 -6.68 5.50 1.04
N GLY A 33 -5.96 4.92 2.00
CA GLY A 33 -4.55 5.20 2.21
C GLY A 33 -3.87 4.18 3.11
N VAL A 34 -2.60 3.87 2.83
CA VAL A 34 -1.81 2.93 3.64
C VAL A 34 -0.59 3.59 4.26
N THR A 35 0.10 4.44 3.51
CA THR A 35 1.41 4.98 3.93
C THR A 35 1.33 5.90 5.14
N GLY A 36 0.20 6.58 5.36
CA GLY A 36 -0.01 7.35 6.58
C GLY A 36 -0.01 6.47 7.83
N ALA A 37 -0.70 5.33 7.79
CA ALA A 37 -0.72 4.37 8.90
C ALA A 37 0.67 3.79 9.20
N THR A 38 1.45 3.44 8.17
CA THR A 38 2.81 2.92 8.38
C THR A 38 3.74 3.97 8.99
N THR A 39 3.61 5.24 8.61
CA THR A 39 4.39 6.32 9.22
C THR A 39 3.98 6.61 10.66
N LEU A 40 2.68 6.61 10.97
CA LEU A 40 2.20 6.74 12.35
C LEU A 40 2.69 5.56 13.22
N ALA A 41 2.66 4.34 12.69
CA ALA A 41 3.23 3.17 13.36
C ALA A 41 4.73 3.33 13.61
N THR A 42 5.51 3.77 12.61
CA THR A 42 6.94 4.04 12.77
C THR A 42 7.20 5.10 13.84
N ALA A 43 6.47 6.22 13.83
CA ALA A 43 6.61 7.26 14.84
C ALA A 43 6.30 6.73 16.25
N ALA A 44 5.21 5.98 16.40
CA ALA A 44 4.78 5.39 17.67
C ALA A 44 5.74 4.32 18.20
N VAL A 45 6.41 3.57 17.33
CA VAL A 45 7.45 2.60 17.72
C VAL A 45 8.74 3.33 18.08
N ALA A 46 9.18 4.28 17.24
CA ALA A 46 10.39 5.07 17.48
C ALA A 46 10.32 5.82 18.80
N GLY A 47 9.21 6.51 19.09
CA GLY A 47 9.03 7.24 20.33
C GLY A 47 8.91 6.36 21.59
N ARG A 48 8.55 5.08 21.44
CA ARG A 48 8.57 4.10 22.54
C ARG A 48 9.96 3.53 22.82
N ILE A 49 10.78 3.42 21.78
CA ILE A 49 12.17 2.95 21.91
C ILE A 49 13.04 4.06 22.47
N ASP A 50 12.96 5.25 21.87
CA ASP A 50 13.70 6.43 22.30
C ASP A 50 12.90 7.70 21.97
N PRO A 51 12.33 8.37 22.99
CA PRO A 51 11.63 9.64 22.83
C PRO A 51 12.51 10.74 22.19
N ALA A 52 13.83 10.68 22.34
CA ALA A 52 14.74 11.66 21.77
C ALA A 52 14.79 11.61 20.23
N ILE A 53 14.63 10.43 19.63
CA ILE A 53 14.58 10.27 18.16
C ILE A 53 13.39 11.03 17.58
N VAL A 54 12.25 10.99 18.27
CA VAL A 54 11.04 11.69 17.83
C VAL A 54 11.13 13.18 18.12
N ALA A 55 11.62 13.58 19.31
CA ALA A 55 11.74 14.98 19.71
C ALA A 55 12.72 15.79 18.83
N GLN A 56 13.76 15.15 18.29
CA GLN A 56 14.74 15.80 17.41
C GLN A 56 14.25 15.98 15.96
N HIS A 57 13.17 15.30 15.56
CA HIS A 57 12.68 15.31 14.18
C HIS A 57 11.27 15.88 14.09
N THR A 58 11.14 17.10 13.56
CA THR A 58 9.85 17.81 13.39
C THR A 58 8.80 16.96 12.67
N TYR A 59 9.22 16.18 11.66
CA TYR A 59 8.34 15.30 10.90
C TYR A 59 7.79 14.11 11.71
N LEU A 60 8.65 13.44 12.50
CA LEU A 60 8.21 12.30 13.31
C LEU A 60 7.48 12.75 14.57
N HIS A 61 7.87 13.89 15.15
CA HIS A 61 7.19 14.49 16.30
C HIS A 61 5.71 14.76 16.00
N GLY A 62 5.42 15.44 14.89
CA GLY A 62 4.03 15.70 14.50
C GLY A 62 3.23 14.42 14.23
N MET A 63 3.88 13.36 13.72
CA MET A 63 3.22 12.07 13.52
C MET A 63 2.99 11.29 14.82
N PHE A 64 3.88 11.45 15.80
CA PHE A 64 3.76 10.85 17.12
C PHE A 64 2.61 11.48 17.93
N ASP A 65 2.54 12.82 17.95
CA ASP A 65 1.50 13.57 18.66
C ASP A 65 0.09 13.26 18.15
N VAL A 66 -0.04 13.05 16.83
CA VAL A 66 -1.31 12.66 16.20
C VAL A 66 -1.80 11.29 16.68
N GLY A 67 -0.88 10.39 17.05
CA GLY A 67 -1.19 9.07 17.58
C GLY A 67 -1.77 8.07 16.57
N LEU A 68 -1.99 6.84 17.04
CA LEU A 68 -2.45 5.71 16.21
C LEU A 68 -3.97 5.63 16.05
N ASN A 69 -4.74 6.38 16.83
CA ASN A 69 -6.21 6.36 16.76
C ASN A 69 -6.72 7.24 15.61
N ARG A 70 -6.39 6.86 14.38
CA ARG A 70 -6.78 7.57 13.15
C ARG A 70 -7.49 6.59 12.22
N TRP A 71 -8.44 7.13 11.45
CA TRP A 71 -9.17 6.37 10.43
C TRP A 71 -8.25 5.49 9.57
N ILE A 72 -7.15 6.03 9.07
CA ILE A 72 -6.21 5.31 8.20
C ILE A 72 -5.57 4.08 8.85
N VAL A 73 -5.39 4.08 10.18
CA VAL A 73 -4.85 2.92 10.90
C VAL A 73 -5.91 1.81 10.97
N TRP A 74 -7.15 2.17 11.29
CA TRP A 74 -8.28 1.25 11.30
C TRP A 74 -8.60 0.71 9.89
N GLU A 75 -8.47 1.54 8.86
CA GLU A 75 -8.58 1.15 7.47
C GLU A 75 -7.56 0.06 7.13
N VAL A 76 -6.28 0.24 7.47
CA VAL A 76 -5.24 -0.75 7.19
C VAL A 76 -5.46 -2.05 7.95
N VAL A 77 -5.92 -1.98 9.21
CA VAL A 77 -6.30 -3.18 9.98
C VAL A 77 -7.46 -3.91 9.32
N GLY A 78 -8.52 -3.19 8.94
CA GLY A 78 -9.67 -3.74 8.23
C GLY A 78 -9.29 -4.36 6.89
N LEU A 79 -8.40 -3.71 6.14
CA LEU A 79 -7.85 -4.19 4.87
C LEU A 79 -7.05 -5.49 5.06
N ALA A 80 -6.21 -5.58 6.10
CA ALA A 80 -5.46 -6.79 6.41
C ALA A 80 -6.39 -7.96 6.76
N ILE A 81 -7.40 -7.73 7.60
CA ILE A 81 -8.40 -8.75 7.97
C ILE A 81 -9.22 -9.18 6.75
N GLY A 82 -9.69 -8.21 5.95
CA GLY A 82 -10.46 -8.46 4.73
C GLY A 82 -9.67 -9.26 3.69
N ALA A 83 -8.40 -8.92 3.48
CA ALA A 83 -7.50 -9.66 2.60
C ALA A 83 -7.28 -11.11 3.08
N LEU A 84 -7.11 -11.30 4.39
CA LEU A 84 -6.96 -12.64 4.98
C LEU A 84 -8.23 -13.47 4.78
N ILE A 85 -9.40 -12.95 5.17
CA ILE A 85 -10.68 -13.64 4.99
C ILE A 85 -10.91 -13.96 3.51
N GLY A 86 -10.69 -13.00 2.62
CA GLY A 86 -10.82 -13.18 1.17
C GLY A 86 -9.90 -14.29 0.65
N SER A 87 -8.64 -14.32 1.08
CA SER A 87 -7.66 -15.34 0.67
C SER A 87 -8.04 -16.75 1.14
N VAL A 88 -8.57 -16.88 2.37
CA VAL A 88 -8.99 -18.16 2.95
C VAL A 88 -10.27 -18.67 2.29
N LEU A 89 -11.29 -17.80 2.12
CA LEU A 89 -12.54 -18.15 1.45
C LEU A 89 -12.33 -18.51 -0.03
N ALA A 90 -11.36 -17.89 -0.70
CA ALA A 90 -10.99 -18.22 -2.07
C ALA A 90 -10.17 -19.52 -2.18
N GLY A 91 -9.71 -20.11 -1.05
CA GLY A 91 -8.86 -21.29 -1.03
C GLY A 91 -7.43 -21.03 -1.55
N ARG A 92 -6.95 -19.78 -1.45
CA ARG A 92 -5.67 -19.32 -2.03
C ARG A 92 -4.62 -18.94 -0.98
N PHE A 93 -4.93 -19.08 0.31
CA PHE A 93 -3.98 -18.79 1.37
C PHE A 93 -2.80 -19.78 1.35
N LYS A 94 -1.60 -19.28 1.08
CA LYS A 94 -0.35 -20.04 1.21
C LYS A 94 0.77 -19.15 1.74
N PHE A 95 1.63 -19.72 2.58
CA PHE A 95 2.83 -19.04 3.04
C PHE A 95 3.96 -19.30 2.06
N GLN A 96 4.47 -18.26 1.41
CA GLN A 96 5.55 -18.35 0.44
C GLN A 96 6.36 -17.06 0.35
N VAL A 97 7.57 -17.16 -0.19
CA VAL A 97 8.36 -16.00 -0.61
C VAL A 97 8.12 -15.78 -2.10
N ASP A 98 7.24 -14.83 -2.41
CA ASP A 98 6.99 -14.39 -3.78
C ASP A 98 8.20 -13.67 -4.37
N GLY A 99 8.31 -13.73 -5.70
CA GLY A 99 9.39 -13.09 -6.45
C GLY A 99 9.68 -13.80 -7.76
N PRO A 100 10.73 -13.37 -8.48
CA PRO A 100 11.03 -13.87 -9.80
C PRO A 100 11.36 -15.37 -9.81
N THR A 101 10.92 -16.09 -10.84
CA THR A 101 11.10 -17.53 -11.02
C THR A 101 12.57 -17.95 -11.00
N GLN A 102 13.44 -17.15 -11.63
CA GLN A 102 14.89 -17.43 -11.69
C GLN A 102 15.68 -16.96 -10.47
N ALA A 103 15.03 -16.23 -9.55
CA ALA A 103 15.69 -15.72 -8.36
C ALA A 103 15.62 -16.73 -7.20
N GLY A 104 16.77 -17.02 -6.60
CA GLY A 104 16.85 -17.74 -5.33
C GLY A 104 16.20 -16.98 -4.17
N ARG A 105 15.92 -17.66 -3.05
CA ARG A 105 15.21 -17.09 -1.89
C ARG A 105 15.85 -15.81 -1.34
N SER A 106 17.19 -15.77 -1.27
CA SER A 106 17.93 -14.59 -0.81
C SER A 106 17.71 -13.39 -1.73
N LEU A 107 17.86 -13.58 -3.04
CA LEU A 107 17.66 -12.53 -4.03
C LEU A 107 16.21 -12.01 -4.01
N ARG A 108 15.21 -12.88 -3.86
CA ARG A 108 13.79 -12.47 -3.72
C ARG A 108 13.57 -11.55 -2.53
N LEU A 109 14.16 -11.87 -1.38
CA LEU A 109 14.06 -11.04 -0.17
C LEU A 109 14.77 -9.70 -0.34
N VAL A 110 15.96 -9.68 -0.96
CA VAL A 110 16.69 -8.44 -1.25
C VAL A 110 15.89 -7.55 -2.21
N LEU A 111 15.33 -8.12 -3.27
CA LEU A 111 14.47 -7.38 -4.22
C LEU A 111 13.21 -6.83 -3.53
N ALA A 112 12.56 -7.63 -2.68
CA ALA A 112 11.39 -7.19 -1.92
C ALA A 112 11.73 -6.05 -0.95
N LEU A 113 12.87 -6.13 -0.26
CA LEU A 113 13.32 -5.09 0.66
C LEU A 113 13.69 -3.80 -0.09
N ALA A 114 14.50 -3.90 -1.14
CA ALA A 114 14.92 -2.76 -1.95
C ALA A 114 13.71 -2.08 -2.63
N GLY A 115 12.79 -2.87 -3.18
CA GLY A 115 11.55 -2.38 -3.76
C GLY A 115 10.63 -1.72 -2.72
N GLY A 116 10.54 -2.30 -1.52
CA GLY A 116 9.78 -1.73 -0.41
C GLY A 116 10.33 -0.38 0.06
N ILE A 117 11.66 -0.26 0.18
CA ILE A 117 12.33 1.01 0.53
C ILE A 117 12.07 2.06 -0.55
N ALA A 118 12.27 1.70 -1.83
CA ALA A 118 12.04 2.61 -2.95
C ALA A 118 10.56 3.05 -3.03
N ALA A 119 9.62 2.14 -2.85
CA ALA A 119 8.19 2.44 -2.84
C ALA A 119 7.78 3.32 -1.65
N GLY A 120 8.31 3.06 -0.46
CA GLY A 120 8.08 3.88 0.73
C GLY A 120 8.61 5.29 0.57
N PHE A 121 9.83 5.43 0.07
CA PHE A 121 10.46 6.72 -0.23
C PHE A 121 9.68 7.48 -1.32
N GLY A 122 9.36 6.81 -2.43
CA GLY A 122 8.60 7.38 -3.53
C GLY A 122 7.20 7.83 -3.09
N ALA A 123 6.52 7.08 -2.22
CA ALA A 123 5.22 7.47 -1.71
C ALA A 123 5.28 8.74 -0.83
N ARG A 124 6.41 9.04 -0.19
CA ARG A 124 6.59 10.28 0.57
C ARG A 124 6.90 11.46 -0.34
N LEU A 125 7.74 11.25 -1.36
CA LEU A 125 7.98 12.26 -2.40
C LEU A 125 6.71 12.62 -3.16
N ALA A 126 5.87 11.63 -3.47
CA ALA A 126 4.61 11.82 -4.16
C ALA A 126 3.47 12.30 -3.25
N LEU A 127 3.72 12.48 -1.94
CA LEU A 127 2.70 12.82 -0.92
C LEU A 127 1.56 11.79 -0.79
N GLY A 128 1.76 10.58 -1.29
CA GLY A 128 0.88 9.44 -1.04
C GLY A 128 1.24 8.20 -1.86
N CYS A 129 0.58 7.09 -1.55
CA CYS A 129 0.71 5.82 -2.27
C CYS A 129 -0.28 5.71 -3.43
N THR A 130 -0.23 4.59 -4.16
CA THR A 130 -1.14 4.31 -5.27
C THR A 130 -2.62 4.38 -4.88
N SER A 131 -3.00 3.89 -3.69
CA SER A 131 -4.38 4.02 -3.20
C SER A 131 -4.74 5.44 -2.75
N GLY A 132 -3.79 6.18 -2.18
CA GLY A 132 -4.01 7.57 -1.74
C GLY A 132 -4.02 8.56 -2.90
N MET A 133 -2.86 8.79 -3.51
CA MET A 133 -2.70 9.75 -4.60
C MET A 133 -3.30 9.25 -5.91
N GLY A 134 -3.14 7.96 -6.21
CA GLY A 134 -3.65 7.36 -7.44
C GLY A 134 -5.17 7.22 -7.43
N LEU A 135 -5.73 6.36 -6.55
CA LEU A 135 -7.17 6.10 -6.53
C LEU A 135 -7.96 7.27 -5.92
N SER A 136 -7.68 7.63 -4.68
CA SER A 136 -8.47 8.65 -3.97
C SER A 136 -8.27 10.05 -4.56
N GLY A 137 -7.03 10.41 -4.92
CA GLY A 137 -6.71 11.70 -5.54
C GLY A 137 -7.32 11.88 -6.93
N SER A 138 -7.31 10.84 -7.78
CA SER A 138 -7.97 10.93 -9.09
C SER A 138 -9.49 10.90 -8.99
N ALA A 139 -10.06 10.19 -7.99
CA ALA A 139 -11.49 10.18 -7.74
C ALA A 139 -12.04 11.57 -7.38
N THR A 140 -11.24 12.41 -6.71
CA THR A 140 -11.59 13.82 -6.44
C THR A 140 -11.19 14.78 -7.57
N LEU A 141 -10.85 14.26 -8.75
CA LEU A 141 -10.42 15.04 -9.92
C LEU A 141 -9.15 15.90 -9.70
N ALA A 142 -8.29 15.53 -8.74
CA ALA A 142 -7.06 16.27 -8.49
C ALA A 142 -6.05 16.05 -9.63
N ALA A 143 -5.55 17.13 -10.24
CA ALA A 143 -4.55 17.07 -11.31
C ALA A 143 -3.29 16.29 -10.90
N ALA A 144 -2.87 16.43 -9.64
CA ALA A 144 -1.73 15.69 -9.09
C ALA A 144 -1.94 14.17 -9.10
N GLY A 145 -3.16 13.68 -8.90
CA GLY A 145 -3.47 12.25 -8.94
C GLY A 145 -3.30 11.67 -10.35
N PHE A 146 -3.73 12.40 -11.38
CA PHE A 146 -3.53 11.98 -12.77
C PHE A 146 -2.06 12.00 -13.18
N LEU A 147 -1.31 13.04 -12.81
CA LEU A 147 0.14 13.10 -13.05
C LEU A 147 0.87 11.94 -12.35
N PHE A 148 0.49 11.65 -11.10
CA PHE A 148 1.02 10.51 -10.37
C PHE A 148 0.75 9.19 -11.09
N LEU A 149 -0.49 8.95 -11.56
CA LEU A 149 -0.85 7.73 -12.27
C LEU A 149 -0.05 7.56 -13.57
N ILE A 150 0.12 8.62 -14.36
CA ILE A 150 0.94 8.58 -15.58
C ILE A 150 2.37 8.16 -15.25
N GLY A 151 3.00 8.82 -14.27
CA GLY A 151 4.36 8.48 -13.84
C GLY A 151 4.46 7.05 -13.29
N PHE A 152 3.47 6.63 -12.50
CA PHE A 152 3.40 5.29 -11.92
C PHE A 152 3.32 4.20 -13.01
N PHE A 153 2.50 4.39 -14.04
CA PHE A 153 2.40 3.45 -15.16
C PHE A 153 3.68 3.42 -16.01
N ILE A 154 4.27 4.58 -16.32
CA ILE A 154 5.53 4.65 -17.07
C ILE A 154 6.63 3.91 -16.31
N ALA A 155 6.82 4.23 -15.02
CA ALA A 155 7.81 3.57 -14.18
C ALA A 155 7.55 2.06 -14.11
N GLY A 156 6.30 1.64 -13.91
CA GLY A 156 5.92 0.23 -13.87
C GLY A 156 6.25 -0.53 -15.16
N ILE A 157 5.97 0.08 -16.32
CA ILE A 157 6.31 -0.51 -17.63
C ILE A 157 7.83 -0.62 -17.78
N VAL A 158 8.58 0.44 -17.51
CA VAL A 158 10.05 0.45 -17.63
C VAL A 158 10.67 -0.61 -16.73
N PHE A 159 10.34 -0.61 -15.44
CA PHE A 159 10.87 -1.61 -14.50
C PHE A 159 10.39 -3.03 -14.82
N GLY A 160 9.16 -3.19 -15.32
CA GLY A 160 8.64 -4.46 -15.79
C GLY A 160 9.45 -5.02 -16.96
N GLN A 161 9.80 -4.19 -17.95
CA GLN A 161 10.65 -4.61 -19.06
C GLN A 161 12.07 -4.94 -18.61
N MET A 162 12.66 -4.12 -17.72
CA MET A 162 14.02 -4.35 -17.19
C MET A 162 14.11 -5.67 -16.41
N THR A 163 13.08 -5.98 -15.61
CA THR A 163 13.08 -7.18 -14.76
C THR A 163 12.53 -8.42 -15.45
N LYS A 164 11.97 -8.30 -16.66
CA LYS A 164 11.36 -9.40 -17.42
C LYS A 164 12.23 -10.65 -17.51
N GLY A 165 13.56 -10.47 -17.62
CA GLY A 165 14.52 -11.59 -17.66
C GLY A 165 14.53 -12.45 -16.40
N LEU A 166 14.25 -11.87 -15.23
CA LEU A 166 14.21 -12.58 -13.94
C LEU A 166 12.94 -13.43 -13.76
N TRP A 167 11.87 -13.10 -14.50
CA TRP A 167 10.55 -13.73 -14.44
C TRP A 167 10.30 -14.79 -15.52
N LYS A 168 11.23 -14.95 -16.46
CA LYS A 168 11.19 -16.05 -17.46
C LYS A 168 11.56 -17.38 -16.82
#